data_AF-A0A973DKZ0-F1
#
_entry.id   AF-A0A973DKZ0-F1
#
_cell.length_a   1.000
_cell.length_b   1.000
_cell.length_c   1.000
_cell.angle_alpha   90.00
_cell.angle_beta   90.00
_cell.angle_gamma   90.00
#
_symmetry.space_group_name_H-M   'P 1'
#
loop_
_entity.id
_entity.type
_entity.pdbx_description
1 polymer ?
#
loop_
_entity_poly.entity_id
_entity_poly.type
_entity_poly.pdbx_seq_one_letter_code
_entity_poly.pdbx_strand_id
1 'polypeptide(L)'
;TKGWTKLANGDIHGVDISEQQWSLITKHQGIMVSLDQGKSWHSDIKITNLLNSMADQRPIQLGKLMNDLHTGKALMGSKYKWIWADILAFVLVMLSLTGIYMWWKSQKRKLAIK
;
A
#
# COMPACT_ATOMS: atom_id res chain seq x y z
N THR A 1 7.96 16.39 39.31
CA THR A 1 7.79 17.11 38.02
C THR A 1 7.24 16.14 37.00
N LYS A 2 5.97 16.29 36.61
CA LYS A 2 5.32 15.44 35.58
C LYS A 2 5.66 15.99 34.20
N GLY A 3 6.88 15.70 33.73
CA GLY A 3 7.35 16.09 32.40
C GLY A 3 7.09 14.98 31.39
N TRP A 4 6.62 15.34 30.21
CA TRP A 4 6.61 14.43 29.07
C TRP A 4 8.05 14.20 28.62
N THR A 5 8.46 12.94 28.51
CA THR A 5 9.76 12.57 27.94
C THR A 5 9.55 11.68 26.73
N LYS A 6 10.36 11.90 25.70
CA LYS A 6 10.31 11.12 24.46
C LYS A 6 11.06 9.80 24.68
N LEU A 7 10.33 8.69 24.60
CA LEU A 7 10.88 7.35 24.86
C LEU A 7 11.41 6.65 23.60
N ALA A 8 10.75 6.85 22.45
CA ALA A 8 11.12 6.20 21.20
C ALA A 8 10.83 7.11 19.99
N ASN A 9 11.47 6.78 18.86
CA ASN A 9 11.36 7.51 17.60
C ASN A 9 10.78 6.56 16.54
N GLY A 10 9.73 6.98 15.83
CA GLY A 10 9.11 6.22 14.74
C GLY A 10 7.61 5.95 14.95
N ASP A 11 7.02 5.23 14.00
CA ASP A 11 5.62 4.85 14.02
C ASP A 11 5.41 3.66 14.98
N ILE A 12 4.95 4.00 16.18
CA ILE A 12 4.56 3.03 17.21
C ILE A 12 3.08 2.67 17.01
N HIS A 13 2.80 1.40 16.76
CA HIS A 13 1.45 0.88 16.58
C HIS A 13 0.86 0.26 17.85
N GLY A 14 1.71 -0.03 18.84
CA GLY A 14 1.29 -0.61 20.10
C GLY A 14 2.36 -0.45 21.18
N VAL A 15 1.90 -0.31 22.41
CA VAL A 15 2.70 -0.21 23.63
C VAL A 15 2.14 -1.24 24.59
N ASP A 16 3.00 -2.07 25.15
CA ASP A 16 2.67 -2.92 26.29
C ASP A 16 3.69 -2.69 27.41
N ILE A 17 3.19 -2.42 28.61
CA ILE A 17 3.98 -2.02 29.76
C ILE A 17 3.69 -3.02 30.87
N SER A 18 4.65 -3.88 31.14
CA SER A 18 4.62 -4.83 32.25
C SER A 18 5.62 -4.42 33.34
N GLU A 19 5.49 -4.98 34.54
CA GLU A 19 6.36 -4.66 35.68
C GLU A 19 7.84 -5.00 35.42
N GLN A 20 8.11 -5.97 34.55
CA GLN A 20 9.46 -6.46 34.26
C GLN A 20 10.00 -6.05 32.89
N GLN A 21 9.13 -5.68 31.95
CA GLN A 21 9.54 -5.30 30.60
C GLN A 21 8.53 -4.36 29.94
N TRP A 22 9.04 -3.41 29.16
CA TRP A 22 8.24 -2.56 28.29
C TRP A 22 8.47 -3.01 26.86
N SER A 23 7.40 -3.13 26.07
CA SER A 23 7.51 -3.48 24.67
C SER A 23 6.78 -2.49 23.77
N LEU A 24 7.39 -2.23 22.61
CA LEU A 24 6.88 -1.37 21.55
C LEU A 24 6.74 -2.18 20.27
N ILE A 25 5.62 -1.99 19.59
CA ILE A 25 5.33 -2.62 18.31
C ILE A 25 5.52 -1.57 17.22
N THR A 26 6.52 -1.79 16.37
CA THR A 26 6.83 -0.93 15.22
C THR A 26 6.56 -1.65 13.91
N LYS A 27 6.23 -0.90 12.86
CA LYS A 27 6.00 -1.46 11.52
C LYS A 27 7.27 -1.98 10.85
N HIS A 28 8.39 -1.32 11.10
CA HIS A 28 9.64 -1.56 10.38
C HIS A 28 10.69 -2.35 11.17
N GLN A 29 10.71 -2.20 12.49
CA GLN A 29 11.73 -2.81 13.37
C GLN A 29 11.14 -3.95 14.21
N GLY A 30 9.87 -4.33 13.99
CA GLY A 30 9.20 -5.38 14.74
C GLY A 30 8.94 -4.97 16.19
N ILE A 31 9.12 -5.94 17.10
CA ILE A 31 8.90 -5.75 18.54
C ILE A 31 10.22 -5.34 19.19
N MET A 32 10.23 -4.13 19.75
CA MET A 32 11.32 -3.62 20.57
C MET A 32 10.98 -3.84 22.04
N VAL A 33 11.94 -4.33 22.81
CA VAL A 33 11.78 -4.60 24.24
C VAL A 33 12.81 -3.78 25.01
N SER A 34 12.38 -3.25 26.15
CA SER A 34 13.20 -2.52 27.09
C SER A 34 13.02 -3.13 28.48
N LEU A 35 14.14 -3.50 29.10
CA LEU A 35 14.20 -4.02 30.48
C LEU A 35 14.57 -2.93 31.49
N ASP A 36 14.93 -1.73 30.99
CA ASP A 36 15.44 -0.61 31.77
C ASP A 36 14.50 0.60 31.76
N GLN A 37 13.19 0.33 31.67
CA GLN A 37 12.11 1.32 31.72
C GLN A 37 12.21 2.36 30.59
N GLY A 38 12.52 1.91 29.38
CA GLY A 38 12.54 2.72 28.16
C GLY A 38 13.82 3.52 27.95
N LYS A 39 14.92 3.22 28.67
CA LYS A 39 16.23 3.85 28.45
C LYS A 39 16.98 3.23 27.28
N SER A 40 16.89 1.93 27.10
CA SER A 40 17.45 1.21 25.96
C SER A 40 16.43 0.26 25.35
N TRP A 41 16.42 0.23 24.02
CA TRP A 41 15.50 -0.56 23.22
C TRP A 41 16.28 -1.59 22.44
N HIS A 42 15.95 -2.87 22.63
CA HIS A 42 16.57 -3.97 21.92
C HIS A 42 15.50 -4.71 21.11
N SER A 43 15.82 -5.05 19.86
CA SER A 43 14.93 -5.89 19.05
C SER A 43 15.01 -7.31 19.57
N ASP A 44 13.88 -7.91 19.94
CA ASP A 44 13.86 -9.32 20.31
C ASP A 44 13.93 -10.17 19.04
N ILE A 45 15.11 -10.75 18.80
CA ILE A 45 15.39 -11.57 17.62
C ILE A 45 14.52 -12.82 17.58
N LYS A 46 14.16 -13.41 18.73
CA LYS A 46 13.30 -14.60 18.79
C LYS A 46 11.88 -14.26 18.35
N ILE A 47 11.31 -13.17 18.89
CA ILE A 47 9.96 -12.73 18.53
C ILE A 47 9.93 -12.27 17.07
N THR A 48 10.97 -11.57 16.62
CA THR A 48 11.11 -11.15 15.21
C THR A 48 11.17 -12.36 14.27
N ASN A 49 11.93 -13.39 14.63
CA ASN A 49 12.02 -14.63 13.85
C ASN A 49 10.71 -15.43 13.84
N LEU A 50 9.97 -15.47 14.96
CA LEU A 50 8.64 -16.09 15.03
C LEU A 50 7.61 -15.32 14.18
N LEU A 51 7.64 -13.99 14.22
CA LEU A 51 6.78 -13.15 13.37
C LEU A 51 7.11 -13.32 11.89
N ASN A 52 8.39 -13.45 11.54
CA ASN A 52 8.84 -13.69 10.18
C ASN A 52 8.44 -15.10 9.69
N SER A 53 8.56 -16.13 10.53
CA SER A 53 8.12 -17.48 10.17
C SER A 53 6.59 -17.59 10.00
N MET A 54 5.82 -16.76 10.71
CA MET A 54 4.38 -16.61 10.51
C MET A 54 4.01 -15.71 9.31
N ALA A 55 4.92 -14.85 8.85
CA ALA A 55 4.64 -13.92 7.75
C ALA A 55 4.46 -14.64 6.41
N ASP A 56 5.20 -15.72 6.18
CA ASP A 56 5.09 -16.57 4.97
C ASP A 56 3.77 -17.35 4.90
N GLN A 57 3.05 -17.47 6.01
CA GLN A 57 1.78 -18.20 6.09
C GLN A 57 0.54 -17.30 6.01
N ARG A 58 0.70 -15.99 5.80
CA ARG A 58 -0.48 -15.12 5.66
C ARG A 58 -1.18 -15.44 4.35
N PRO A 59 -2.42 -15.94 4.35
CA PRO A 59 -3.16 -16.17 3.12
C PRO A 59 -3.23 -14.84 2.38
N ILE A 60 -2.91 -14.86 1.08
CA ILE A 60 -3.01 -13.69 0.22
C ILE A 60 -4.45 -13.18 0.33
N GLN A 61 -4.63 -12.09 1.08
CA GLN A 61 -5.95 -11.50 1.25
C GLN A 61 -6.43 -11.07 -0.13
N LEU A 62 -7.61 -11.54 -0.51
CA LEU A 62 -8.23 -11.22 -1.80
C LEU A 62 -8.29 -9.70 -2.03
N GLY A 63 -8.48 -8.92 -0.96
CA GLY A 63 -8.43 -7.46 -1.00
C GLY A 63 -7.06 -6.89 -1.40
N LYS A 64 -5.95 -7.52 -1.00
CA LYS A 64 -4.60 -7.12 -1.40
C LYS A 64 -4.32 -7.48 -2.86
N LEU A 65 -4.80 -8.64 -3.32
CA LEU A 65 -4.72 -9.03 -4.73
C LEU A 65 -5.55 -8.10 -5.62
N MET A 66 -6.78 -7.79 -5.20
CA MET A 66 -7.67 -6.86 -5.91
C MET A 66 -7.05 -5.45 -5.97
N ASN A 67 -6.43 -5.00 -4.88
CA ASN A 67 -5.74 -3.71 -4.84
C ASN A 67 -4.48 -3.71 -5.73
N ASP A 68 -3.70 -4.80 -5.72
CA ASP A 68 -2.51 -4.93 -6.59
C ASP A 68 -2.91 -5.07 -8.08
N LEU A 69 -4.07 -5.65 -8.38
CA LEU A 69 -4.64 -5.68 -9.73
C LEU A 69 -5.12 -4.29 -10.16
N HIS A 70 -5.86 -3.60 -9.30
CA HIS A 70 -6.38 -2.26 -9.56
C HIS A 70 -5.26 -1.22 -9.73
N THR A 71 -4.15 -1.37 -9.00
CA THR A 71 -2.97 -0.51 -9.12
C THR A 71 -1.99 -0.98 -10.20
N GLY A 72 -2.32 -2.01 -10.99
CA GLY A 72 -1.48 -2.59 -12.05
C GLY A 72 -0.19 -3.26 -11.55
N LYS A 73 -0.02 -3.37 -10.23
CA LYS A 73 1.18 -3.89 -9.57
C LYS A 73 1.31 -5.41 -9.74
N ALA A 74 0.19 -6.12 -9.81
CA ALA A 74 0.13 -7.57 -9.96
C ALA A 74 0.56 -8.06 -11.36
N LEU A 75 0.36 -7.26 -12.41
CA LEU A 75 0.66 -7.67 -13.79
C LEU A 75 2.03 -7.19 -14.29
N MET A 76 2.54 -6.04 -13.83
CA MET A 76 3.76 -5.45 -14.39
C MET A 76 4.75 -4.85 -13.36
N GLY A 77 4.54 -5.04 -12.06
CA GLY A 77 5.51 -4.61 -11.05
C GLY A 77 5.66 -3.08 -10.89
N SER A 78 6.30 -2.66 -9.80
CA SER A 78 6.28 -1.26 -9.32
C SER A 78 6.84 -0.20 -10.28
N LYS A 79 7.56 -0.59 -11.34
CA LYS A 79 8.17 0.34 -12.32
C LYS A 79 7.22 0.75 -13.45
N TYR A 80 6.20 -0.03 -13.74
CA TYR A 80 5.36 0.16 -14.93
C TYR A 80 3.95 0.66 -14.63
N LYS A 81 3.68 1.14 -13.40
CA LYS A 81 2.39 1.77 -13.05
C LYS A 81 2.01 2.91 -14.00
N TRP A 82 3.00 3.62 -14.53
CA TRP A 82 2.79 4.73 -15.46
C TRP A 82 2.32 4.27 -16.85
N ILE A 83 2.82 3.13 -17.36
CA ILE A 83 2.40 2.59 -18.66
C ILE A 83 0.92 2.17 -18.66
N TRP A 84 0.43 1.71 -17.50
CA TRP A 84 -0.97 1.31 -17.33
C TRP A 84 -1.92 2.51 -17.45
N ALA A 85 -1.53 3.65 -16.88
CA ALA A 85 -2.29 4.89 -17.00
C ALA A 85 -2.31 5.37 -18.46
N ASP A 86 -1.18 5.27 -19.17
CA ASP A 86 -1.08 5.68 -20.57
C ASP A 86 -1.95 4.82 -21.49
N ILE A 87 -1.99 3.50 -21.29
CA ILE A 87 -2.86 2.60 -22.05
C ILE A 87 -4.34 2.95 -21.80
N LEU A 88 -4.72 3.20 -20.54
CA LEU A 88 -6.09 3.56 -20.20
C LEU A 88 -6.50 4.90 -20.84
N ALA A 89 -5.61 5.89 -20.79
CA ALA A 89 -5.79 7.18 -21.43
C ALA A 89 -5.90 7.03 -22.95
N PHE A 90 -5.05 6.20 -23.56
CA PHE A 90 -5.09 5.92 -24.99
C PHE A 90 -6.43 5.31 -25.43
N VAL A 91 -6.95 4.34 -24.68
CA VAL A 91 -8.27 3.74 -24.94
C VAL A 91 -9.38 4.79 -24.85
N LEU A 92 -9.36 5.66 -23.84
CA LEU A 92 -10.34 6.75 -23.69
C LEU A 92 -10.28 7.76 -24.83
N VAL A 93 -9.08 8.12 -25.28
CA VAL A 93 -8.87 8.99 -26.44
C VAL A 93 -9.42 8.33 -27.71
N MET A 94 -9.11 7.06 -27.94
CA MET A 94 -9.64 6.30 -29.08
C MET A 94 -11.16 6.24 -29.05
N LEU A 95 -11.77 5.98 -27.89
CA LEU A 95 -13.22 5.92 -27.74
C LEU A 95 -13.87 7.27 -28.07
N SER A 96 -13.28 8.37 -27.59
CA SER A 96 -13.74 9.73 -27.87
C SER A 96 -13.64 10.08 -29.35
N LEU A 97 -12.51 9.76 -29.99
CA LEU A 97 -12.31 9.95 -31.43
C LEU A 97 -13.31 9.12 -32.25
N THR A 98 -13.60 7.89 -31.83
CA THR A 98 -14.56 7.02 -32.51
C THR A 98 -15.98 7.59 -32.44
N GLY A 99 -16.37 8.16 -31.29
CA GLY A 99 -17.64 8.86 -31.14
C GLY A 99 -17.77 10.07 -32.06
N ILE A 100 -16.72 10.91 -32.14
CA ILE A 100 -16.66 12.08 -33.03
C ILE A 100 -16.74 11.64 -34.50
N TYR A 101 -16.03 10.58 -34.87
CA TYR A 101 -16.06 10.01 -36.21
C TYR A 101 -17.46 9.53 -36.61
N MET A 102 -18.14 8.79 -35.72
CA MET A 102 -19.52 8.33 -35.95
C MET A 102 -20.50 9.50 -36.07
N TRP A 103 -20.33 10.54 -35.25
CA TRP A 103 -21.14 11.76 -35.33
C TRP A 103 -20.96 12.43 -36.70
N TRP A 104 -19.71 12.62 -37.15
CA TRP A 104 -19.45 13.25 -38.45
C TRP A 104 -20.00 12.42 -39.61
N LYS A 105 -19.85 11.10 -39.58
CA LYS A 105 -20.46 10.19 -40.58
C LYS A 105 -21.99 10.32 -40.59
N SER A 106 -22.62 10.45 -39.43
CA SER A 106 -24.06 10.65 -39.30
C SER A 106 -24.51 12.00 -39.90
N GLN A 107 -23.77 13.08 -39.65
CA GLN A 107 -24.06 14.40 -40.23
C GLN A 107 -23.91 14.42 -41.75
N LYS A 108 -22.85 13.81 -42.31
CA LYS A 108 -22.67 13.71 -43.76
C LYS A 108 -23.81 12.93 -44.43
N ARG A 109 -24.30 11.86 -43.79
CA ARG A 109 -25.49 11.12 -44.26
C ARG A 109 -26.75 11.98 -44.28
N LYS A 110 -26.96 12.81 -43.24
CA LYS A 110 -28.14 13.70 -43.18
C LYS A 110 -28.10 14.79 -44.25
N LEU A 111 -26.91 15.30 -44.58
CA LEU A 111 -26.73 16.30 -45.64
C LEU A 111 -26.89 15.72 -47.05
N ALA A 112 -26.56 14.44 -47.26
CA ALA A 112 -26.72 13.77 -48.55
C ALA A 112 -28.18 13.33 -48.85
N ILE A 113 -29.06 13.34 -47.84
CA ILE A 113 -30.48 12.94 -47.96
C ILE A 113 -31.39 14.18 -48.02
N LYS A 114 -30.83 15.40 -47.92
CA LYS A 114 -31.55 16.67 -48.07
C LYS A 114 -31.21 17.31 -49.41
#